data_AF-A0A7X7LN04-F1
#
_entry.id   AF-A0A7X7LN04-F1
#
_cell.length_a   1.000
_cell.length_b   1.000
_cell.length_c   1.000
_cell.angle_alpha   90.00
_cell.angle_beta   90.00
_cell.angle_gamma   90.00
#
_symmetry.space_group_name_H-M   'P 1'
#
loop_
_entity.id
_entity.type
_entity.pdbx_description
1 polymer ?
#
loop_
_entity_poly.entity_id
_entity_poly.type
_entity_poly.pdbx_seq_one_letter_code
_entity_poly.pdbx_strand_id
1 'polypeptide(L)' 'MRYLLLCVIGIAIQAAFILVEKQKKYVPAVILKGTAALVFIIIGVLSMQLASNQSFAILVVIGLLLG' A
#
# COMPACT_ATOMS: atom_id res chain seq x y z
N MET A 1 -16.63 -0.24 -9.34
CA MET A 1 -15.71 0.85 -9.76
C MET A 1 -15.23 1.77 -8.62
N ARG A 2 -15.93 1.88 -7.48
CA ARG A 2 -15.57 2.82 -6.40
C ARG A 2 -14.15 2.67 -5.81
N TYR A 3 -13.55 1.48 -5.88
CA TYR A 3 -12.22 1.19 -5.33
C TYR A 3 -11.08 1.23 -6.37
N LEU A 4 -11.39 1.39 -7.67
CA LEU A 4 -10.37 1.48 -8.73
C LEU A 4 -9.44 2.69 -8.51
N LEU A 5 -9.99 3.80 -8.00
CA LEU A 5 -9.20 4.99 -7.67
C LEU A 5 -8.13 4.71 -6.62
N LEU A 6 -8.44 3.89 -5.60
CA LEU A 6 -7.47 3.49 -4.57
C LEU A 6 -6.33 2.65 -5.16
N CYS A 7 -6.64 1.75 -6.11
CA CYS A 7 -5.63 0.99 -6.83
C CYS A 7 -4.73 1.90 -7.68
N VAL A 8 -5.30 2.85 -8.41
CA VAL A 8 -4.53 3.80 -9.25
C VAL A 8 -3.62 4.67 -8.38
N ILE A 9 -4.09 5.15 -7.23
CA ILE A 9 -3.29 5.92 -6.27
C ILE A 9 -2.14 5.05 -5.72
N GLY A 10 -2.42 3.79 -5.35
CA GLY A 10 -1.39 2.87 -4.88
C GLY A 10 -0.28 2.62 -5.91
N ILE A 11 -0.65 2.44 -7.18
CA ILE A 11 0.30 2.27 -8.30
C ILE A 11 1.14 3.55 -8.48
N ALA A 12 0.53 4.73 -8.41
CA ALA A 12 1.25 5.99 -8.53
C ALA A 12 2.27 6.20 -7.40
N ILE A 13 1.90 5.86 -6.16
CA ILE A 13 2.80 5.94 -5.00
C ILE A 13 3.99 4.96 -5.16
N GLN A 14 3.74 3.73 -5.60
CA GLN A 14 4.81 2.76 -5.89
C GLN A 14 5.74 3.24 -7.01
N ALA A 15 5.19 3.79 -8.08
CA ALA A 15 5.98 4.34 -9.18
C ALA A 15 6.88 5.51 -8.71
N ALA A 16 6.34 6.39 -7.86
CA ALA A 16 7.11 7.48 -7.27
C ALA A 16 8.25 6.97 -6.36
N PHE A 17 7.98 5.94 -5.54
CA PHE A 17 9.00 5.29 -4.72
C PHE A 17 10.15 4.74 -5.56
N ILE A 18 9.85 3.98 -6.63
CA ILE A 18 10.87 3.39 -7.53
C ILE A 18 11.72 4.49 -8.19
N LEU A 19 11.10 5.61 -8.57
CA LEU A 19 11.79 6.76 -9.15
C LEU A 19 12.76 7.43 -8.17
N VAL A 20 12.36 7.58 -6.90
CA VAL A 20 13.20 8.14 -5.83
C VAL A 20 14.32 7.16 -5.45
N GLU A 21 14.03 5.87 -5.40
CA GLU A 21 15.03 4.82 -5.14
C GLU A 21 16.09 4.77 -6.24
N LYS A 22 15.70 4.93 -7.51
CA LYS A 22 16.64 5.02 -8.65
C LYS A 22 17.63 6.17 -8.54
N GLN A 23 17.29 7.25 -7.83
CA GLN A 23 18.17 8.39 -7.59
C GLN A 23 19.24 8.12 -6.51
N LYS A 24 19.35 6.89 -5.98
CA LYS A 24 20.23 6.48 -4.86
C LYS A 24 20.05 7.30 -3.58
N LYS A 25 18.92 7.99 -3.43
CA LYS A 25 18.59 8.73 -2.20
C LYS A 25 17.90 7.78 -1.23
N TYR A 26 18.70 6.98 -0.52
CA TYR A 26 18.20 5.92 0.36
C TYR A 26 17.34 6.42 1.52
N VAL A 27 17.69 7.55 2.13
CA VAL A 27 16.92 8.12 3.25
C VAL A 27 15.49 8.52 2.84
N PRO A 28 15.27 9.36 1.81
CA PRO A 28 13.91 9.68 1.38
C PRO A 28 13.21 8.47 0.75
N ALA A 29 13.93 7.55 0.10
CA ALA A 29 13.33 6.31 -0.39
C ALA A 29 12.73 5.50 0.77
N VAL A 30 13.48 5.25 1.85
CA VAL A 30 13.01 4.49 3.02
C VAL A 30 11.80 5.17 3.68
N ILE A 31 11.84 6.50 3.84
CA ILE A 31 10.71 7.26 4.40
C ILE A 31 9.47 7.11 3.50
N LEU A 32 9.63 7.27 2.19
CA LEU A 32 8.53 7.17 1.22
C LEU A 32 7.98 5.74 1.13
N LYS A 33 8.84 4.72 1.29
CA LYS A 33 8.45 3.32 1.37
C LYS A 33 7.61 3.06 2.62
N GLY A 34 8.07 3.54 3.77
CA GLY A 34 7.37 3.38 5.04
C GLY A 34 6.01 4.07 5.06
N THR A 35 5.92 5.29 4.52
CA THR A 35 4.64 6.00 4.41
C THR A 35 3.70 5.33 3.42
N ALA A 36 4.19 4.83 2.29
CA ALA A 36 3.40 4.04 1.35
C ALA A 36 2.85 2.75 1.99
N ALA A 37 3.69 2.02 2.72
CA ALA A 37 3.29 0.79 3.43
C ALA A 37 2.19 1.08 4.46
N LEU A 38 2.34 2.14 5.27
CA LEU A 38 1.31 2.57 6.22
C LEU A 38 -0.03 2.91 5.53
N VAL A 39 0.01 3.62 4.40
CA VAL A 39 -1.18 3.94 3.62
C VAL A 39 -1.86 2.67 3.12
N PHE A 40 -1.10 1.69 2.61
CA PHE A 40 -1.67 0.41 2.19
C PHE A 40 -2.26 -0.41 3.34
N ILE A 41 -1.62 -0.43 4.51
CA ILE A 41 -2.15 -1.09 5.71
C ILE A 41 -3.49 -0.46 6.12
N ILE A 42 -3.57 0.87 6.19
CA ILE A 42 -4.81 1.58 6.56
C ILE A 42 -5.92 1.27 5.55
N ILE A 43 -5.63 1.35 4.25
CA ILE A 43 -6.59 1.02 3.20
C ILE A 43 -7.02 -0.45 3.30
N GLY A 44 -6.09 -1.37 3.57
CA GLY A 44 -6.36 -2.80 3.75
C GLY A 44 -7.31 -3.07 4.92
N VAL A 45 -7.06 -2.46 6.07
CA VAL A 45 -7.92 -2.59 7.27
C VAL A 45 -9.31 -2.02 7.02
N LEU A 46 -9.42 -0.83 6.40
CA LEU A 46 -10.71 -0.24 6.04
C LEU A 46 -11.46 -1.10 5.02
N SER A 47 -10.76 -1.66 4.04
CA SER A 47 -11.35 -2.51 3.00
C SER A 47 -11.79 -3.86 3.54
N MET A 48 -11.14 -4.38 4.58
CA MET A 48 -11.53 -5.63 5.25
C MET A 48 -12.96 -5.59 5.81
N GLN A 49 -13.41 -4.43 6.30
CA GLN A 49 -14.77 -4.24 6.81
C GLN A 49 -15.83 -4.28 5.68
N LEU A 50 -15.44 -3.99 4.44
CA LEU A 50 -16.31 -4.03 3.26
C LEU A 50 -16.13 -5.30 2.41
N ALA A 51 -15.22 -6.19 2.78
CA ALA A 51 -14.92 -7.38 2.00
C ALA A 51 -15.99 -8.46 2.18
N SER A 52 -16.48 -9.00 1.07
CA SER A 52 -17.44 -10.12 1.08
C SER A 52 -16.83 -11.43 1.62
N ASN A 53 -15.51 -11.60 1.53
CA ASN A 53 -14.78 -12.74 2.10
C ASN A 53 -13.77 -12.23 3.13
N GLN A 54 -14.15 -12.28 4.41
CA GLN A 54 -13.31 -11.76 5.48
C GLN A 54 -12.04 -12.59 5.71
N SER A 55 -12.09 -13.91 5.56
CA SER A 55 -10.92 -14.78 5.75
C SER A 55 -9.80 -14.43 4.77
N PHE A 56 -10.16 -14.17 3.50
CA PHE A 56 -9.19 -13.71 2.50
C PHE A 56 -8.69 -12.29 2.79
N ALA A 57 -9.58 -11.38 3.20
CA ALA A 57 -9.18 -10.01 3.51
C ALA A 57 -8.22 -9.92 4.71
N ILE A 58 -8.41 -10.76 5.73
CA ILE A 58 -7.49 -10.88 6.88
C ILE A 58 -6.10 -11.32 6.41
N LEU A 59 -6.01 -12.32 5.52
CA LEU A 59 -4.74 -12.76 4.94
C LEU A 59 -4.03 -11.63 4.19
N VAL A 60 -4.77 -10.82 3.43
CA VAL A 60 -4.21 -9.65 2.73
C VAL A 60 -3.70 -8.61 3.71
N VAL A 61 -4.44 -8.30 4.79
CA VAL A 61 -3.99 -7.36 5.82
C VAL A 61 -2.75 -7.87 6.55
N ILE A 62 -2.67 -9.17 6.87
CA ILE A 62 -1.49 -9.79 7.47
C ILE A 62 -0.29 -9.68 6.52
N GLY A 63 -0.48 -9.95 5.23
CA GLY A 63 0.57 -9.79 4.22
C GLY A 63 1.07 -8.35 4.11
N LEU A 64 0.19 -7.37 4.25
CA LEU A 64 0.55 -5.94 4.28
C LEU A 64 1.32 -5.53 5.54
N LEU A 65 1.04 -6.15 6.69
CA LEU A 65 1.75 -5.88 7.94
C LEU A 65 3.17 -6.46 7.97
N LEU A 66 3.43 -7.50 7.19
CA LEU A 66 4.72 -8.20 7.14
C LEU A 66 5.67 -7.70 6.03
N GLY A 67 5.20 -6.87 5.10
CA GLY A 67 5.96 -6.34 3.97
C GLY A 67 6.62 -4.99 4.22
#